data_AF-A0A383DX44-F1
#
_entry.id   AF-A0A383DX44-F1
#
_cell.length_a   1.000
_cell.length_b   1.000
_cell.length_c   1.000
_cell.angle_alpha   90.00
_cell.angle_beta   90.00
_cell.angle_gamma   90.00
#
_symmetry.space_group_name_H-M   'P 1'
#
loop_
_entity.id
_entity.type
_entity.pdbx_description
1 polymer ?
#
loop_
_entity_poly.entity_id
_entity_poly.type
_entity_poly.pdbx_seq_one_letter_code
_entity_poly.pdbx_strand_id
1 'polypeptide(L)' 'MKDKITIILPELESTDLKPLNQSLDIKYENKDLIIINKPSGIVIHPSKGHKNDTIINALIGMKIKFEPYLGKPK' A
#
# COMPACT_ATOMS: atom_id res chain seq x y z
N MET A 1 40.86 -7.67 -22.80
CA MET A 1 40.25 -8.41 -21.68
C MET A 1 38.85 -7.87 -21.46
N LYS A 2 37.86 -8.72 -21.18
CA LYS A 2 36.49 -8.29 -20.83
C LYS A 2 36.29 -8.56 -19.35
N ASP A 3 35.91 -7.52 -18.61
CA ASP A 3 35.62 -7.66 -17.18
C ASP A 3 34.27 -8.34 -16.98
N LYS A 4 34.19 -9.20 -15.96
CA LYS A 4 32.96 -9.91 -15.57
C LYS A 4 32.49 -9.35 -14.24
N ILE A 5 31.33 -8.70 -14.25
CA ILE A 5 30.68 -8.16 -13.05
C ILE A 5 29.54 -9.09 -12.67
N THR A 6 29.46 -9.46 -11.39
CA THR A 6 28.36 -10.25 -10.82
C THR A 6 27.51 -9.33 -9.95
N ILE A 7 26.20 -9.32 -10.18
CA ILE A 7 25.21 -8.60 -9.38
C ILE A 7 24.40 -9.65 -8.62
N ILE A 8 24.25 -9.46 -7.30
CA ILE A 8 23.38 -10.26 -6.45
C ILE A 8 22.22 -9.37 -6.05
N LEU A 9 21.03 -9.67 -6.56
CA LEU A 9 19.80 -8.96 -6.16
C LEU A 9 19.31 -9.57 -4.83
N PRO A 10 18.96 -8.74 -3.84
CA PRO A 10 18.32 -9.24 -2.62
C PRO A 10 16.93 -9.78 -2.94
N GLU A 11 16.45 -10.72 -2.11
CA GLU A 11 15.06 -11.15 -2.17
C GLU A 11 14.13 -9.96 -1.87
N LEU A 12 13.01 -9.90 -2.58
CA LEU A 12 11.98 -8.91 -2.32
C LEU A 12 11.36 -9.20 -0.96
N GLU A 13 11.37 -8.21 -0.06
CA GLU A 13 10.60 -8.31 1.18
C GLU A 13 9.10 -8.33 0.87
N SER A 14 8.36 -9.24 1.51
CA SER A 14 6.90 -9.23 1.40
C SER A 14 6.35 -7.95 2.04
N THR A 15 5.41 -7.30 1.36
CA THR A 15 4.65 -6.20 1.95
C THR A 15 3.47 -6.80 2.69
N ASP A 16 3.73 -7.33 3.89
CA ASP A 16 2.68 -7.90 4.75
C ASP A 16 1.78 -6.77 5.26
N LEU A 17 0.67 -6.55 4.56
CA LEU A 17 -0.31 -5.53 4.90
C LEU A 17 -1.13 -5.98 6.11
N LYS A 18 -1.11 -5.17 7.18
CA LYS A 18 -1.92 -5.40 8.37
C LYS A 18 -3.19 -4.54 8.35
N PRO A 19 -4.34 -5.07 8.84
CA PRO A 19 -5.55 -4.26 9.01
C PRO A 19 -5.33 -3.17 10.05
N LEU A 20 -5.88 -1.98 9.79
CA LEU A 20 -5.94 -0.86 10.72
C LEU A 20 -7.40 -0.53 11.03
N ASN A 21 -7.75 -0.46 12.32
CA ASN A 21 -9.10 -0.08 12.75
C ASN A 21 -9.24 1.45 12.74
N GLN A 22 -9.41 2.02 11.56
CA GLN A 22 -9.58 3.46 11.36
C GLN A 22 -10.70 3.70 10.34
N SER A 23 -11.66 4.55 10.71
CA SER A 23 -12.74 4.96 9.81
C SER A 23 -12.23 5.95 8.76
N LEU A 24 -12.74 5.84 7.54
CA LEU A 24 -12.48 6.75 6.43
C LEU A 24 -13.77 7.51 6.07
N ASP A 25 -13.65 8.80 5.78
CA ASP A 25 -14.77 9.61 5.30
C ASP A 25 -15.05 9.30 3.82
N ILE A 26 -15.91 8.32 3.56
CA ILE A 26 -16.31 7.88 2.21
C ILE A 26 -17.39 8.83 1.67
N LYS A 27 -17.10 9.53 0.58
CA LYS A 27 -18.04 10.41 -0.12
C LYS A 27 -18.86 9.68 -1.18
N TYR A 28 -18.30 8.62 -1.75
CA TYR A 28 -18.96 7.80 -2.75
C TYR A 28 -18.30 6.42 -2.82
N GLU A 29 -19.10 5.38 -3.03
CA GLU A 29 -18.62 4.02 -3.23
C GLU A 29 -19.55 3.29 -4.22
N ASN A 30 -18.96 2.59 -5.17
CA ASN A 30 -19.66 1.62 -6.00
C ASN A 30 -18.75 0.40 -6.24
N LYS A 31 -19.17 -0.49 -7.14
CA LYS A 31 -18.41 -1.72 -7.45
C LYS A 31 -17.04 -1.48 -8.10
N ASP A 32 -16.82 -0.29 -8.68
CA ASP A 32 -15.67 0.02 -9.53
C ASP A 32 -14.69 1.00 -8.85
N LEU A 33 -15.18 1.92 -8.00
CA LEU A 33 -14.35 2.93 -7.35
C LEU A 33 -14.91 3.39 -5.99
N ILE A 34 -14.00 3.95 -5.19
CA ILE A 34 -14.29 4.60 -3.91
C ILE A 34 -13.70 6.02 -3.93
N ILE A 35 -14.47 7.00 -3.46
CA ILE A 35 -14.04 8.38 -3.26
C ILE A 35 -14.03 8.63 -1.77
N ILE A 36 -12.86 8.99 -1.25
CA ILE A 36 -12.66 9.32 0.16
C ILE A 36 -12.22 10.78 0.30
N ASN A 37 -12.70 11.43 1.35
CA ASN A 37 -12.16 12.70 1.81
C ASN A 37 -10.96 12.41 2.72
N LYS A 38 -9.76 12.47 2.14
CA LYS A 38 -8.52 12.12 2.82
C LYS A 38 -8.17 13.17 3.88
N PRO A 39 -8.01 12.80 5.17
CA PRO A 39 -7.53 13.74 6.17
C PRO A 39 -6.07 14.16 5.89
N SER A 40 -5.69 15.34 6.38
CA SER A 40 -4.28 15.75 6.41
C SER A 40 -3.47 14.85 7.33
N GLY A 41 -2.18 14.68 7.04
CA GLY A 41 -1.27 13.88 7.90
C GLY A 41 -1.36 12.36 7.76
N ILE A 42 -2.29 11.81 6.97
CA ILE A 42 -2.35 10.37 6.69
C ILE A 42 -1.63 10.00 5.39
N VAL A 43 -0.85 8.92 5.45
CA VAL A 43 -0.10 8.33 4.32
C VAL A 43 -1.01 7.40 3.51
N ILE A 44 -0.83 7.38 2.19
CA ILE A 44 -1.68 6.57 1.28
C ILE A 44 -1.17 5.13 1.19
N HIS A 45 0.10 4.95 0.82
CA HIS A 45 0.74 3.65 0.60
C HIS A 45 1.82 3.39 1.66
N PRO A 46 2.02 2.12 2.10
CA PRO A 46 3.09 1.77 3.00
C PRO A 46 4.45 2.27 2.50
N SER A 47 5.23 2.83 3.41
CA SER A 47 6.57 3.34 3.12
C SER A 47 7.52 3.07 4.28
N LYS A 48 8.81 3.36 4.09
CA LYS A 48 9.75 3.43 5.20
C LYS A 48 9.23 4.46 6.22
N GLY A 49 9.05 4.04 7.46
CA GLY A 49 8.47 4.86 8.54
C GLY A 49 6.95 4.72 8.73
N HIS A 50 6.22 4.29 7.70
CA HIS A 50 4.75 4.18 7.72
C HIS A 50 4.29 2.84 7.14
N LYS A 51 4.53 1.74 7.87
CA LYS A 51 4.23 0.39 7.36
C LYS A 51 2.76 -0.01 7.55
N ASN A 52 2.11 0.46 8.62
CA ASN A 52 0.82 -0.06 9.10
C ASN A 52 -0.23 1.03 9.39
N ASP A 53 0.09 2.30 9.15
CA ASP A 53 -0.67 3.49 9.50
C ASP A 53 -1.10 4.28 8.25
N THR A 54 -1.47 3.54 7.20
CA THR A 54 -1.84 4.12 5.90
C THR A 54 -3.31 3.87 5.55
N ILE A 55 -3.80 4.58 4.53
CA ILE A 55 -5.15 4.38 3.99
C ILE A 55 -5.35 2.94 3.51
N ILE A 56 -4.33 2.31 2.92
CA ILE A 56 -4.42 0.90 2.52
C ILE A 56 -4.70 0.00 3.73
N ASN A 57 -4.04 0.24 4.85
CA ASN A 57 -4.28 -0.53 6.07
C ASN A 57 -5.72 -0.32 6.59
N ALA A 58 -6.23 0.92 6.52
CA ALA A 58 -7.61 1.23 6.90
C ALA A 58 -8.63 0.52 6.00
N LEU A 59 -8.44 0.56 4.67
CA LEU A 59 -9.31 -0.13 3.71
C LEU A 59 -9.35 -1.65 3.95
N ILE A 60 -8.21 -2.26 4.31
CA ILE A 60 -8.12 -3.68 4.68
C ILE A 60 -8.88 -3.95 5.98
N GLY A 61 -8.72 -3.08 6.99
CA GLY A 61 -9.48 -3.17 8.24
C GLY A 61 -10.99 -3.08 8.04
N MET A 62 -11.43 -2.25 7.09
CA MET A 62 -12.82 -2.11 6.67
C MET A 62 -13.31 -3.26 5.78
N LYS A 63 -12.44 -4.22 5.43
CA LYS A 63 -12.73 -5.37 4.55
C LYS A 63 -13.20 -4.98 3.15
N ILE A 64 -12.77 -3.81 2.65
CA ILE A 64 -12.99 -3.41 1.27
C ILE A 64 -12.20 -4.37 0.36
N LYS A 65 -12.86 -4.87 -0.69
CA LYS A 65 -12.21 -5.77 -1.67
C LYS A 65 -11.54 -4.93 -2.74
N PHE A 66 -10.21 -4.91 -2.73
CA PHE A 66 -9.39 -4.28 -3.76
C PHE A 66 -8.04 -4.98 -3.83
N GLU A 67 -7.38 -4.88 -4.98
CA GLU A 67 -5.99 -5.31 -5.13
C GLU A 67 -5.09 -4.05 -5.10
N PRO A 68 -4.36 -3.80 -4.00
CA PRO A 68 -3.50 -2.64 -3.93
C PRO A 68 -2.35 -2.77 -4.92
N TYR A 69 -2.15 -1.75 -5.74
CA TYR A 69 -0.90 -1.60 -6.47
C TYR A 69 0.19 -1.11 -5.50
N LEU A 70 1.02 -2.04 -5.01
CA LEU A 70 2.11 -1.76 -4.06
C LEU A 70 3.46 -1.51 -4.75
N GLY A 71 3.44 -1.19 -6.05
CA GLY A 71 4.66 -1.04 -6.85
C GLY A 71 5.31 -2.40 -7.09
N LYS A 72 5.01 -3.03 -8.23
CA LYS A 72 5.93 -4.05 -8.74
C LYS A 72 7.14 -3.32 -9.35
N PRO A 73 8.38 -3.77 -9.14
CA PRO A 73 9.46 -3.37 -10.04
C PRO A 73 9.07 -3.86 -11.45
N LYS A 74 9.15 -2.97 -12.44
CA LYS A 74 9.16 -3.38 -13.85
C LYS A 74 10.38 -4.24 -14.12
#